data_AF-A0A2E0XVD9-F1
#
_entry.id   AF-A0A2E0XVD9-F1
#
_cell.length_a   1.000
_cell.length_b   1.000
_cell.length_c   1.000
_cell.angle_alpha   90.00
_cell.angle_beta   90.00
_cell.angle_gamma   90.00
#
_symmetry.space_group_name_H-M   'P 1'
#
loop_
_entity.id
_entity.type
_entity.pdbx_description
1 polymer ?
#
loop_
_entity_poly.entity_id
_entity_poly.type
_entity_poly.pdbx_seq_one_letter_code
_entity_poly.pdbx_strand_id
1 'polypeptide(L)'
;MKNILYTLILTVSVLTYGQKKELKQAQKLIDQEFYNEALDVLDNNKELILSSDVKYQAHYYYLNGWALKEDSQSLKSVISLRKSIELERSIRQKKYIEDANILIQNAEADLVNSAVEDNKNDKYLEASEKLYDAYLMNPSKEDNITYLYYAASSAVNSKQYDKALEYYLKLKNMGYTGVVSEYFVTLIETGVEEKVSETEYNLFKTSKDYTNQRIGKTESRLPEIVKNIALIYVQKGDNDSAISAIKEARAINPEDVNLILSEADLYIKIGDKNKFKDLMQQAIEKDPNNAILYYNLGVINGEQGDFEVAKTYYLKSLELDNTYTATYLNLVGLILEGEGPLVEKMNKLVTSRKASDMKKYDELEMERIGLYKECLPYLEKLIEIDPTNIEALKTAKNIYYTTDDLDNFKLMNVKIQELEN
;
A
#
# COMPACT_ATOMS: atom_id res chain seq x y z
N MET A 1 -37.16 -21.21 62.89
CA MET A 1 -37.48 -20.92 61.47
C MET A 1 -37.78 -19.45 61.19
N LYS A 2 -38.66 -18.76 61.95
CA LYS A 2 -38.93 -17.31 61.74
C LYS A 2 -37.68 -16.41 61.80
N ASN A 3 -36.78 -16.58 62.77
CA ASN A 3 -35.59 -15.72 62.89
C ASN A 3 -34.54 -15.93 61.79
N ILE A 4 -34.44 -17.15 61.25
CA ILE A 4 -33.58 -17.46 60.09
C ILE A 4 -34.16 -16.81 58.82
N LEU A 5 -35.48 -16.81 58.69
CA LEU A 5 -36.16 -16.13 57.59
C LEU A 5 -35.93 -14.61 57.63
N TYR A 6 -35.98 -13.98 58.83
CA TYR A 6 -35.72 -12.55 58.97
C TYR A 6 -34.25 -12.16 58.69
N THR A 7 -33.28 -12.98 59.10
CA THR A 7 -31.86 -12.73 58.78
C THR A 7 -31.57 -12.94 57.29
N LEU A 8 -32.21 -13.93 56.65
CA LEU A 8 -32.10 -14.15 55.20
C LEU A 8 -32.74 -12.98 54.42
N ILE A 9 -33.90 -12.49 54.86
CA ILE A 9 -34.58 -11.35 54.22
C ILE A 9 -33.79 -10.05 54.43
N LEU A 10 -33.22 -9.81 55.63
CA LEU A 10 -32.39 -8.64 55.89
C LEU A 10 -31.11 -8.65 55.04
N THR A 11 -30.40 -9.79 54.97
CA THR A 11 -29.18 -9.90 54.16
C THR A 11 -29.46 -9.73 52.67
N VAL A 12 -30.55 -10.30 52.13
CA VAL A 12 -30.98 -10.07 50.73
C VAL A 12 -31.38 -8.60 50.48
N SER A 13 -32.06 -7.94 51.43
CA SER A 13 -32.46 -6.54 51.27
C SER A 13 -31.30 -5.54 51.37
N VAL A 14 -30.28 -5.82 52.19
CA VAL A 14 -29.07 -4.99 52.33
C VAL A 14 -28.19 -5.14 51.09
N LEU A 15 -28.04 -6.37 50.58
CA LEU A 15 -27.28 -6.61 49.35
C LEU A 15 -27.93 -5.87 48.17
N THR A 16 -29.25 -6.01 47.95
CA THR A 16 -29.97 -5.36 46.84
C THR A 16 -29.96 -3.82 46.88
N TYR A 17 -29.88 -3.21 48.07
CA TYR A 17 -29.76 -1.76 48.23
C TYR A 17 -28.36 -1.23 47.92
N GLY A 18 -27.32 -2.03 48.18
CA GLY A 18 -25.92 -1.69 47.90
C GLY A 18 -25.67 -1.46 46.42
N GLN A 19 -25.98 -2.43 45.55
CA GLN A 19 -25.65 -2.31 44.11
C GLN A 19 -26.38 -1.14 43.44
N LYS A 20 -27.65 -0.92 43.80
CA LYS A 20 -28.44 0.20 43.25
C LYS A 20 -27.86 1.56 43.65
N LYS A 21 -27.27 1.67 44.84
CA LYS A 21 -26.65 2.91 45.33
C LYS A 21 -25.37 3.21 44.57
N GLU A 22 -24.49 2.22 44.42
CA GLU A 22 -23.20 2.39 43.72
C GLU A 22 -23.40 2.71 42.23
N LEU A 23 -24.34 2.04 41.55
CA LEU A 23 -24.69 2.36 40.16
C LEU A 23 -25.26 3.79 40.00
N LYS A 24 -26.02 4.28 40.98
CA LYS A 24 -26.51 5.68 40.97
C LYS A 24 -25.39 6.68 41.21
N GLN A 25 -24.41 6.33 42.04
CA GLN A 25 -23.23 7.17 42.26
C GLN A 25 -22.40 7.26 40.97
N ALA A 26 -22.12 6.14 40.31
CA ALA A 26 -21.44 6.11 39.03
C ALA A 26 -22.20 6.93 37.96
N GLN A 27 -23.52 6.76 37.84
CA GLN A 27 -24.34 7.57 36.92
C GLN A 27 -24.21 9.07 37.22
N LYS A 28 -24.30 9.48 38.49
CA LYS A 28 -24.15 10.89 38.87
C LYS A 28 -22.78 11.46 38.49
N LEU A 29 -21.71 10.67 38.65
CA LEU A 29 -20.36 11.06 38.26
C LEU A 29 -20.25 11.23 36.74
N ILE A 30 -20.84 10.31 35.97
CA ILE A 30 -20.92 10.41 34.50
C ILE A 30 -21.69 11.66 34.06
N ASP A 31 -22.83 11.95 34.69
CA ASP A 31 -23.64 13.15 34.41
C ASP A 31 -22.88 14.46 34.74
N GLN A 32 -21.84 14.37 35.57
CA GLN A 32 -20.94 15.46 35.96
C GLN A 32 -19.60 15.43 35.21
N GLU A 33 -19.46 14.56 34.19
CA GLU A 33 -18.25 14.37 33.38
C GLU A 33 -17.01 13.85 34.15
N PHE A 34 -17.21 13.32 35.36
CA PHE A 34 -16.19 12.64 36.17
C PHE A 34 -16.07 11.16 35.77
N TYR A 35 -15.63 10.91 34.54
CA TYR A 35 -15.63 9.57 33.94
C TYR A 35 -14.69 8.58 34.63
N ASN A 36 -13.48 9.02 35.00
CA ASN A 36 -12.50 8.14 35.66
C ASN A 36 -12.98 7.73 37.06
N GLU A 37 -13.52 8.68 37.83
CA GLU A 37 -14.10 8.42 39.14
C GLU A 37 -15.33 7.50 39.03
N ALA A 38 -16.13 7.64 37.97
CA ALA A 38 -17.23 6.73 37.70
C ALA A 38 -16.72 5.31 37.41
N LEU A 39 -15.64 5.17 36.62
CA LEU A 39 -14.99 3.88 36.36
C LEU A 39 -14.45 3.26 37.65
N ASP A 40 -13.80 4.04 38.51
CA ASP A 40 -13.32 3.57 39.82
C ASP A 40 -14.47 3.04 40.69
N VAL A 41 -15.60 3.75 40.74
CA VAL A 41 -16.80 3.29 41.48
C VAL A 41 -17.32 1.98 40.88
N LEU A 42 -17.37 1.86 39.56
CA LEU A 42 -17.83 0.65 38.88
C LEU A 42 -16.88 -0.52 39.14
N ASP A 43 -15.58 -0.33 38.98
CA ASP A 43 -14.58 -1.39 39.11
C ASP A 43 -14.47 -1.92 40.54
N ASN A 44 -14.47 -1.03 41.54
CA ASN A 44 -14.47 -1.44 42.96
C ASN A 44 -15.70 -2.26 43.37
N ASN A 45 -16.80 -2.16 42.61
CA ASN A 45 -18.06 -2.85 42.90
C ASN A 45 -18.41 -3.92 41.86
N LYS A 46 -17.52 -4.20 40.90
CA LYS A 46 -17.78 -5.04 39.73
C LYS A 46 -18.29 -6.43 40.09
N GLU A 47 -17.57 -7.15 40.94
CA GLU A 47 -17.95 -8.53 41.31
C GLU A 47 -19.33 -8.60 41.96
N LEU A 48 -19.59 -7.69 42.91
CA LEU A 48 -20.86 -7.61 43.63
C LEU A 48 -22.04 -7.28 42.70
N ILE A 49 -21.83 -6.41 41.71
CA ILE A 49 -22.87 -6.04 40.75
C ILE A 49 -23.09 -7.15 39.72
N LEU A 50 -22.02 -7.75 39.20
CA LEU A 50 -22.10 -8.82 38.20
C LEU A 50 -22.65 -10.13 38.75
N SER A 51 -22.63 -10.34 40.07
CA SER A 51 -23.31 -11.47 40.73
C SER A 51 -24.78 -11.22 41.10
N SER A 52 -25.35 -10.06 40.73
CA SER A 52 -26.71 -9.63 41.12
C SER A 52 -27.74 -9.83 40.00
N ASP A 53 -28.98 -9.33 40.15
CA ASP A 53 -30.02 -9.43 39.11
C ASP A 53 -29.53 -8.87 37.76
N VAL A 54 -29.93 -9.51 36.66
CA VAL A 54 -29.56 -9.13 35.28
C VAL A 54 -29.80 -7.65 34.97
N LYS A 55 -30.84 -7.03 35.54
CA LYS A 55 -31.12 -5.59 35.36
C LYS A 55 -30.01 -4.67 35.90
N TYR A 56 -29.33 -5.07 36.98
CA TYR A 56 -28.21 -4.31 37.54
C TYR A 56 -26.93 -4.57 36.76
N GLN A 57 -26.74 -5.80 36.27
CA GLN A 57 -25.66 -6.12 35.34
C GLN A 57 -25.77 -5.28 34.07
N ALA A 58 -26.97 -5.21 33.45
CA ALA A 58 -27.22 -4.38 32.28
C ALA A 58 -26.91 -2.90 32.55
N HIS A 59 -27.34 -2.37 33.71
CA HIS A 59 -27.03 -1.01 34.11
C HIS A 59 -25.52 -0.78 34.30
N TYR A 60 -24.80 -1.73 34.92
CA TYR A 60 -23.34 -1.67 35.05
C TYR A 60 -22.66 -1.54 33.69
N TYR A 61 -22.98 -2.43 32.75
CA TYR A 61 -22.39 -2.43 31.42
C TYR A 61 -22.76 -1.17 30.62
N TYR A 62 -23.97 -0.63 30.82
CA TYR A 62 -24.36 0.66 30.24
C TYR A 62 -23.48 1.80 30.75
N LEU A 63 -23.35 1.95 32.08
CA LEU A 63 -22.55 3.02 32.69
C LEU A 63 -21.06 2.87 32.39
N ASN A 64 -20.55 1.64 32.45
CA ASN A 64 -19.17 1.34 32.12
C ASN A 64 -18.88 1.70 30.67
N GLY A 65 -19.74 1.30 29.73
CA GLY A 65 -19.64 1.72 28.34
C GLY A 65 -19.67 3.25 28.16
N TRP A 66 -20.61 3.93 28.80
CA TRP A 66 -20.73 5.40 28.72
C TRP A 66 -19.49 6.12 29.30
N ALA A 67 -18.89 5.60 30.36
CA ALA A 67 -17.73 6.23 31.00
C ALA A 67 -16.42 6.05 30.21
N LEU A 68 -16.31 5.02 29.35
CA LEU A 68 -15.13 4.76 28.53
C LEU A 68 -15.09 5.71 27.31
N LYS A 69 -14.62 6.95 27.53
CA LYS A 69 -14.68 8.05 26.54
C LYS A 69 -13.44 8.24 25.67
N GLU A 70 -12.28 7.73 26.09
CA GLU A 70 -11.04 7.89 25.33
C GLU A 70 -11.02 7.01 24.08
N ASP A 71 -10.42 7.50 22.98
CA ASP A 71 -10.26 6.75 21.72
C ASP A 71 -9.67 5.34 21.92
N SER A 72 -8.66 5.22 22.79
CA SER A 72 -8.00 3.96 23.14
C SER A 72 -8.92 2.96 23.85
N GLN A 73 -10.09 3.42 24.28
CA GLN A 73 -11.09 2.67 25.04
C GLN A 73 -12.41 2.53 24.27
N SER A 74 -12.55 3.13 23.08
CA SER A 74 -13.79 3.11 22.27
C SER A 74 -14.28 1.70 21.95
N LEU A 75 -13.39 0.77 21.62
CA LEU A 75 -13.79 -0.64 21.40
C LEU A 75 -14.33 -1.27 22.69
N LYS A 76 -13.68 -1.02 23.84
CA LYS A 76 -14.15 -1.52 25.15
C LYS A 76 -15.51 -0.91 25.52
N SER A 77 -15.70 0.38 25.23
CA SER A 77 -16.97 1.08 25.39
C SER A 77 -18.08 0.35 24.64
N VAL A 78 -17.90 0.13 23.33
CA VAL A 78 -18.90 -0.54 22.48
C VAL A 78 -19.19 -1.97 22.93
N ILE A 79 -18.17 -2.74 23.31
CA ILE A 79 -18.36 -4.10 23.85
C ILE A 79 -19.22 -4.06 25.11
N SER A 80 -18.94 -3.12 26.02
CA SER A 80 -19.71 -2.94 27.26
C SER A 80 -21.17 -2.56 26.96
N LEU A 81 -21.39 -1.57 26.09
CA LEU A 81 -22.73 -1.12 25.68
C LEU A 81 -23.53 -2.25 25.00
N ARG A 82 -22.91 -3.03 24.11
CA ARG A 82 -23.56 -4.19 23.49
C ARG A 82 -23.93 -5.25 24.52
N LYS A 83 -23.09 -5.47 25.53
CA LYS A 83 -23.40 -6.41 26.61
C LYS A 83 -24.61 -5.95 27.42
N SER A 84 -24.74 -4.65 27.66
CA SER A 84 -25.95 -4.08 28.28
C SER A 84 -27.21 -4.39 27.45
N ILE A 85 -27.18 -4.13 26.14
CA ILE A 85 -28.29 -4.41 25.22
C ILE A 85 -28.66 -5.90 25.23
N GLU A 86 -27.68 -6.80 25.17
CA GLU A 86 -27.88 -8.24 25.22
C GLU A 86 -28.61 -8.66 26.51
N LEU A 87 -28.15 -8.18 27.66
CA LEU A 87 -28.73 -8.48 28.96
C LEU A 87 -30.16 -7.94 29.09
N GLU A 88 -30.43 -6.72 28.64
CA GLU A 88 -31.80 -6.17 28.64
C GLU A 88 -32.76 -6.99 27.77
N ARG A 89 -32.33 -7.40 26.58
CA ARG A 89 -33.12 -8.27 25.69
C ARG A 89 -33.44 -9.60 26.36
N SER A 90 -32.51 -10.19 27.10
CA SER A 90 -32.71 -11.47 27.81
C SER A 90 -33.85 -11.41 28.84
N ILE A 91 -34.08 -10.24 29.44
CA ILE A 91 -35.16 -9.99 30.42
C ILE A 91 -36.33 -9.19 29.84
N ARG A 92 -36.39 -9.02 28.51
CA ARG A 92 -37.44 -8.27 27.78
C ARG A 92 -37.59 -6.82 28.26
N GLN A 93 -36.50 -6.20 28.69
CA GLN A 93 -36.41 -4.78 28.99
C GLN A 93 -35.77 -4.02 27.84
N LYS A 94 -35.91 -2.70 27.86
CA LYS A 94 -35.42 -1.79 26.82
C LYS A 94 -35.02 -0.42 27.38
N LYS A 95 -34.64 -0.38 28.65
CA LYS A 95 -34.43 0.87 29.38
C LYS A 95 -33.21 1.63 28.87
N TYR A 96 -32.16 0.92 28.48
CA TYR A 96 -30.87 1.45 28.04
C TYR A 96 -30.60 1.19 26.56
N ILE A 97 -31.41 0.36 25.87
CA ILE A 97 -31.16 -0.02 24.47
C ILE A 97 -31.01 1.19 23.55
N GLU A 98 -31.90 2.19 23.64
CA GLU A 98 -31.87 3.36 22.76
C GLU A 98 -30.63 4.21 23.02
N ASP A 99 -30.41 4.62 24.28
CA ASP A 99 -29.24 5.42 24.68
C ASP A 99 -27.92 4.69 24.38
N ALA A 100 -27.85 3.38 24.63
CA ALA A 100 -26.67 2.57 24.33
C ALA A 100 -26.38 2.53 22.82
N ASN A 101 -27.40 2.44 21.96
CA ASN A 101 -27.20 2.50 20.52
C ASN A 101 -26.68 3.87 20.06
N ILE A 102 -27.18 4.96 20.64
CA ILE A 102 -26.68 6.32 20.36
C ILE A 102 -25.21 6.44 20.78
N LEU A 103 -24.86 5.97 21.99
CA LEU A 103 -23.48 5.98 22.48
C LEU A 103 -22.55 5.13 21.59
N ILE A 104 -23.02 3.97 21.12
CA ILE A 104 -22.26 3.13 20.17
C ILE A 104 -22.00 3.88 18.86
N GLN A 105 -23.04 4.52 18.28
CA GLN A 105 -22.90 5.27 17.03
C GLN A 105 -21.92 6.44 17.17
N ASN A 106 -21.99 7.17 18.28
CA ASN A 106 -21.07 8.28 18.54
C ASN A 106 -19.63 7.77 18.72
N ALA A 107 -19.42 6.71 19.51
CA ALA A 107 -18.09 6.13 19.71
C ALA A 107 -17.47 5.61 18.40
N GLU A 108 -18.27 4.99 17.53
CA GLU A 108 -17.84 4.56 16.20
C GLU A 108 -17.45 5.76 15.32
N ALA A 109 -18.29 6.80 15.27
CA ALA A 109 -18.05 8.00 14.47
C ALA A 109 -16.80 8.77 14.95
N ASP A 110 -16.66 8.97 16.26
CA ASP A 110 -15.52 9.67 16.87
C ASP A 110 -14.21 8.94 16.58
N LEU A 111 -14.19 7.61 16.75
CA LEU A 111 -13.00 6.80 16.48
C LEU A 111 -12.58 6.84 15.01
N VAL A 112 -13.55 6.75 14.09
CA VAL A 112 -13.28 6.82 12.64
C VAL A 112 -12.79 8.22 12.24
N ASN A 113 -13.41 9.28 12.77
CA ASN A 113 -12.95 10.67 12.53
C ASN A 113 -11.52 10.89 13.03
N SER A 114 -11.20 10.36 14.22
CA SER A 114 -9.86 10.38 14.80
C SER A 114 -8.85 9.63 13.91
N ALA A 115 -9.21 8.46 13.38
CA ALA A 115 -8.37 7.71 12.46
C ALA A 115 -8.14 8.42 11.12
N VAL A 116 -9.16 9.11 10.60
CA VAL A 116 -9.04 9.95 9.39
C VAL A 116 -8.06 11.10 9.63
N GLU A 117 -8.12 11.73 10.80
CA GLU A 117 -7.20 12.80 11.17
C GLU A 117 -5.76 12.29 11.33
N ASP A 118 -5.57 11.11 11.91
CA ASP A 118 -4.25 10.47 11.98
C ASP A 118 -3.67 10.20 10.59
N ASN A 119 -4.46 9.65 9.66
CA ASN A 119 -4.02 9.44 8.28
C ASN A 119 -3.61 10.76 7.58
N LYS A 120 -4.34 11.86 7.79
CA LYS A 120 -3.98 13.17 7.24
C LYS A 120 -2.67 13.72 7.80
N ASN A 121 -2.32 13.32 9.01
CA ASN A 121 -1.09 13.74 9.70
C ASN A 121 0.03 12.68 9.59
N ASP A 122 -0.04 11.77 8.62
CA ASP A 122 0.91 10.69 8.36
C ASP A 122 1.10 9.70 9.55
N LYS A 123 0.18 9.69 10.52
CA LYS A 123 0.14 8.76 11.66
C LYS A 123 -0.56 7.46 11.27
N TYR A 124 0.01 6.77 10.28
CA TYR A 124 -0.62 5.61 9.65
C TYR A 124 -0.78 4.41 10.58
N LEU A 125 0.08 4.26 11.59
CA LEU A 125 0.00 3.16 12.55
C LEU A 125 -1.24 3.33 13.43
N GLU A 126 -1.40 4.52 14.03
CA GLU A 126 -2.50 4.89 14.89
C GLU A 126 -3.84 4.85 14.14
N ALA A 127 -3.86 5.35 12.90
CA ALA A 127 -5.02 5.26 12.03
C ALA A 127 -5.43 3.80 11.75
N SER A 128 -4.45 2.93 11.45
CA SER A 128 -4.70 1.51 11.19
C SER A 128 -5.32 0.81 12.40
N GLU A 129 -4.80 1.07 13.60
CA GLU A 129 -5.29 0.47 14.85
C GLU A 129 -6.72 0.93 15.16
N LYS A 130 -7.00 2.24 15.05
CA LYS A 130 -8.35 2.80 15.27
C LYS A 130 -9.37 2.28 14.25
N LEU A 131 -9.00 2.16 12.98
CA LEU A 131 -9.89 1.61 11.94
C LEU A 131 -10.15 0.11 12.15
N TYR A 132 -9.15 -0.63 12.61
CA TYR A 132 -9.34 -2.05 12.96
C TYR A 132 -10.27 -2.21 14.17
N ASP A 133 -10.13 -1.35 15.18
CA ASP A 133 -11.04 -1.32 16.31
C ASP A 133 -12.48 -0.96 15.88
N ALA A 134 -12.66 0.00 14.97
CA ALA A 134 -13.96 0.33 14.38
C ALA A 134 -14.57 -0.85 13.60
N TYR A 135 -13.75 -1.67 12.92
CA TYR A 135 -14.20 -2.93 12.34
C TYR A 135 -14.70 -3.92 13.42
N LEU A 136 -13.94 -4.09 14.50
CA LEU A 136 -14.27 -5.01 15.59
C LEU A 136 -15.55 -4.64 16.35
N MET A 137 -15.98 -3.38 16.28
CA MET A 137 -17.26 -2.92 16.87
C MET A 137 -18.48 -3.62 16.26
N ASN A 138 -18.44 -3.97 14.97
CA ASN A 138 -19.49 -4.73 14.29
C ASN A 138 -18.99 -5.45 13.01
N PRO A 139 -18.27 -6.57 13.13
CA PRO A 139 -17.65 -7.25 11.98
C PRO A 139 -18.63 -7.78 10.92
N SER A 140 -19.93 -7.86 11.25
CA SER A 140 -20.99 -8.29 10.34
C SER A 140 -21.61 -7.16 9.52
N LYS A 141 -21.37 -5.89 9.87
CA LYS A 141 -21.91 -4.73 9.16
C LYS A 141 -20.97 -4.29 8.05
N GLU A 142 -21.53 -4.08 6.85
CA GLU A 142 -20.76 -3.78 5.64
C GLU A 142 -19.88 -2.52 5.77
N ASP A 143 -20.40 -1.46 6.40
CA ASP A 143 -19.62 -0.24 6.70
C ASP A 143 -18.39 -0.55 7.56
N ASN A 144 -18.54 -1.44 8.55
CA ASN A 144 -17.45 -1.80 9.46
C ASN A 144 -16.42 -2.70 8.78
N ILE A 145 -16.85 -3.58 7.86
CA ILE A 145 -15.94 -4.34 6.98
C ILE A 145 -15.13 -3.38 6.11
N THR A 146 -15.73 -2.26 5.68
CA THR A 146 -15.02 -1.21 4.94
C THR A 146 -13.92 -0.56 5.78
N TYR A 147 -14.08 -0.41 7.10
CA TYR A 147 -12.98 0.05 7.97
C TYR A 147 -11.81 -0.92 8.01
N LEU A 148 -12.04 -2.24 7.91
CA LEU A 148 -10.95 -3.23 7.82
C LEU A 148 -10.11 -3.03 6.55
N TYR A 149 -10.74 -2.68 5.42
CA TYR A 149 -10.03 -2.32 4.19
C TYR A 149 -9.15 -1.08 4.38
N TYR A 150 -9.69 -0.02 4.99
CA TYR A 150 -8.89 1.17 5.26
C TYR A 150 -7.79 0.91 6.29
N ALA A 151 -8.04 0.07 7.30
CA ALA A 151 -7.04 -0.36 8.27
C ALA A 151 -5.88 -1.10 7.59
N ALA A 152 -6.18 -1.95 6.59
CA ALA A 152 -5.18 -2.67 5.80
C ALA A 152 -4.30 -1.70 4.98
N SER A 153 -4.93 -0.70 4.35
CA SER A 153 -4.22 0.35 3.61
C SER A 153 -3.30 1.18 4.51
N SER A 154 -3.80 1.67 5.66
CA SER A 154 -2.98 2.38 6.65
C SER A 154 -1.87 1.49 7.25
N ALA A 155 -2.09 0.19 7.40
CA ALA A 155 -1.05 -0.76 7.82
C ALA A 155 0.07 -0.87 6.76
N VAL A 156 -0.25 -0.84 5.46
CA VAL A 156 0.77 -0.79 4.39
C VAL A 156 1.58 0.51 4.49
N ASN A 157 0.92 1.66 4.64
CA ASN A 157 1.61 2.95 4.71
C ASN A 157 2.52 3.08 5.95
N SER A 158 2.14 2.45 7.07
CA SER A 158 2.98 2.32 8.27
C SER A 158 4.01 1.20 8.20
N LYS A 159 4.13 0.49 7.06
CA LYS A 159 5.04 -0.65 6.82
C LYS A 159 4.78 -1.85 7.76
N GLN A 160 3.60 -1.94 8.35
CA GLN A 160 3.14 -3.06 9.16
C GLN A 160 2.60 -4.19 8.28
N TYR A 161 3.50 -4.77 7.46
CA TYR A 161 3.13 -5.72 6.41
C TYR A 161 2.44 -6.99 6.95
N ASP A 162 2.78 -7.43 8.15
CA ASP A 162 2.13 -8.59 8.78
C ASP A 162 0.65 -8.32 9.10
N LYS A 163 0.36 -7.17 9.73
CA LYS A 163 -1.01 -6.74 10.02
C LYS A 163 -1.79 -6.48 8.72
N ALA A 164 -1.18 -5.78 7.77
CA ALA A 164 -1.80 -5.50 6.47
C ALA A 164 -2.20 -6.79 5.74
N LEU A 165 -1.30 -7.78 5.71
CA LEU A 165 -1.57 -9.08 5.08
C LEU A 165 -2.71 -9.81 5.79
N GLU A 166 -2.70 -9.83 7.13
CA GLU A 166 -3.81 -10.42 7.91
C GLU A 166 -5.15 -9.78 7.53
N TYR A 167 -5.20 -8.45 7.46
CA TYR A 167 -6.44 -7.72 7.17
C TYR A 167 -6.92 -7.97 5.74
N TYR A 168 -6.03 -7.91 4.75
CA TYR A 168 -6.40 -8.21 3.36
C TYR A 168 -6.84 -9.66 3.16
N LEU A 169 -6.18 -10.62 3.81
CA LEU A 169 -6.61 -12.02 3.76
C LEU A 169 -7.99 -12.21 4.41
N LYS A 170 -8.29 -11.51 5.51
CA LYS A 170 -9.65 -11.50 6.09
C LYS A 170 -10.68 -10.98 5.09
N LEU A 171 -10.43 -9.82 4.47
CA LEU A 171 -11.34 -9.23 3.47
C LEU A 171 -11.58 -10.19 2.30
N LYS A 172 -10.51 -10.78 1.77
CA LYS A 172 -10.58 -11.76 0.68
C LYS A 172 -11.39 -12.99 1.08
N ASN A 173 -11.13 -13.56 2.26
CA ASN A 173 -11.85 -14.75 2.76
C ASN A 173 -13.34 -14.47 3.01
N MET A 174 -13.70 -13.22 3.33
CA MET A 174 -15.08 -12.76 3.46
C MET A 174 -15.75 -12.49 2.11
N GLY A 175 -15.02 -12.53 0.99
CA GLY A 175 -15.54 -12.15 -0.32
C GLY A 175 -15.86 -10.66 -0.44
N TYR A 176 -15.22 -9.81 0.37
CA TYR A 176 -15.44 -8.36 0.33
C TYR A 176 -14.92 -7.78 -0.99
N THR A 177 -15.83 -7.14 -1.73
CA THR A 177 -15.52 -6.48 -3.00
C THR A 177 -15.58 -4.97 -2.92
N GLY A 178 -16.13 -4.41 -1.83
CA GLY A 178 -16.37 -2.97 -1.65
C GLY A 178 -17.34 -2.35 -2.66
N VAL A 179 -18.02 -3.16 -3.48
CA VAL A 179 -18.95 -2.68 -4.49
C VAL A 179 -20.23 -2.23 -3.83
N VAL A 180 -20.53 -0.94 -3.93
CA VAL A 180 -21.80 -0.36 -3.47
C VAL A 180 -22.69 0.01 -4.65
N SER A 181 -24.00 -0.01 -4.43
CA SER A 181 -24.97 0.40 -5.44
C SER A 181 -24.99 1.93 -5.57
N GLU A 182 -25.03 2.42 -6.80
CA GLU A 182 -25.19 3.83 -7.10
C GLU A 182 -26.52 4.05 -7.80
N TYR A 183 -27.30 5.04 -7.35
CA TYR A 183 -28.64 5.26 -7.86
C TYR A 183 -28.67 6.49 -8.76
N PHE A 184 -29.31 6.36 -9.93
CA PHE A 184 -29.36 7.43 -10.92
C PHE A 184 -30.79 7.65 -11.40
N VAL A 185 -31.12 8.91 -11.66
CA VAL A 185 -32.38 9.36 -12.26
C VAL A 185 -32.08 10.40 -13.32
N THR A 186 -32.98 10.60 -14.28
CA THR A 186 -32.86 11.67 -15.29
C THR A 186 -33.99 12.67 -15.11
N LEU A 187 -33.66 13.95 -14.95
CA LEU A 187 -34.67 15.02 -14.88
C LEU A 187 -35.28 15.24 -16.26
N ILE A 188 -36.61 15.19 -16.38
CA ILE A 188 -37.29 15.26 -17.68
C ILE A 188 -37.12 16.63 -18.34
N GLU A 189 -37.14 17.71 -17.55
CA GLU A 189 -37.02 19.07 -18.07
C GLU A 189 -35.69 19.30 -18.79
N THR A 190 -34.59 18.79 -18.23
CA THR A 190 -33.23 19.04 -18.72
C THR A 190 -32.65 17.87 -19.52
N GLY A 191 -33.19 16.66 -19.33
CA GLY A 191 -32.61 15.42 -19.85
C GLY A 191 -31.29 15.01 -19.18
N VAL A 192 -30.90 15.67 -18.08
CA VAL A 192 -29.64 15.40 -17.38
C VAL A 192 -29.81 14.25 -16.39
N GLU A 193 -28.88 13.30 -16.43
CA GLU A 193 -28.79 12.23 -15.44
C GLU A 193 -28.05 12.70 -14.19
N GLU A 194 -28.64 12.41 -13.03
CA GLU A 194 -28.15 12.80 -11.72
C GLU A 194 -27.98 11.55 -10.86
N LYS A 195 -26.87 11.50 -10.12
CA LYS A 195 -26.67 10.53 -9.05
C LYS A 195 -27.40 11.01 -7.80
N VAL A 196 -28.21 10.14 -7.20
CA VAL A 196 -29.06 10.44 -6.04
C VAL A 196 -28.86 9.41 -4.93
N SER A 197 -29.31 9.73 -3.72
CA SER A 197 -29.38 8.74 -2.63
C SER A 197 -30.43 7.66 -2.92
N GLU A 198 -30.35 6.51 -2.25
CA GLU A 198 -31.37 5.46 -2.36
C GLU A 198 -32.77 5.97 -1.97
N THR A 199 -32.83 6.83 -0.95
CA THR A 199 -34.08 7.44 -0.48
C THR A 199 -34.70 8.33 -1.55
N GLU A 200 -33.90 9.22 -2.15
CA GLU A 200 -34.33 10.07 -3.26
C GLU A 200 -34.70 9.25 -4.49
N TYR A 201 -33.91 8.25 -4.84
CA TYR A 201 -34.22 7.32 -5.93
C TYR A 201 -35.60 6.67 -5.76
N ASN A 202 -35.90 6.18 -4.55
CA ASN A 202 -37.19 5.57 -4.25
C ASN A 202 -38.35 6.59 -4.26
N LEU A 203 -38.11 7.84 -3.83
CA LEU A 203 -39.08 8.93 -3.94
C LEU A 203 -39.36 9.27 -5.42
N PHE A 204 -38.30 9.44 -6.21
CA PHE A 204 -38.36 9.88 -7.60
C PHE A 204 -38.90 8.82 -8.56
N LYS A 205 -38.92 7.53 -8.19
CA LYS A 205 -39.65 6.49 -8.93
C LYS A 205 -41.12 6.82 -9.16
N THR A 206 -41.73 7.58 -8.26
CA THR A 206 -43.15 7.95 -8.33
C THR A 206 -43.37 9.38 -8.83
N SER A 207 -42.30 10.15 -8.99
CA SER A 207 -42.38 11.52 -9.49
C SER A 207 -42.63 11.54 -11.00
N LYS A 208 -43.35 12.56 -11.47
CA LYS A 208 -43.53 12.83 -12.90
C LYS A 208 -42.42 13.67 -13.50
N ASP A 209 -41.53 14.19 -12.66
CA ASP A 209 -40.46 15.10 -13.09
C ASP A 209 -39.19 14.32 -13.48
N TYR A 210 -39.11 13.02 -13.14
CA TYR A 210 -37.94 12.18 -13.37
C TYR A 210 -38.26 10.93 -14.20
N THR A 211 -37.28 10.47 -14.97
CA THR A 211 -37.32 9.27 -15.81
C THR A 211 -36.01 8.48 -15.70
N ASN A 212 -35.89 7.36 -16.43
CA ASN A 212 -34.67 6.56 -16.58
C ASN A 212 -34.00 6.17 -15.24
N GLN A 213 -34.80 5.67 -14.29
CA GLN A 213 -34.29 5.22 -12.99
C GLN A 213 -33.42 3.97 -13.17
N ARG A 214 -32.12 4.06 -12.93
CA ARG A 214 -31.20 2.92 -12.99
C ARG A 214 -30.32 2.79 -11.75
N ILE A 215 -29.87 1.58 -11.50
CA ILE A 215 -28.92 1.26 -10.43
C ILE A 215 -27.60 0.86 -11.09
N GLY A 216 -26.56 1.67 -10.90
CA GLY A 216 -25.17 1.35 -11.22
C GLY A 216 -24.47 0.70 -10.02
N LYS A 217 -23.18 0.41 -10.20
CA LYS A 217 -22.30 -0.16 -9.18
C LYS A 217 -20.96 0.54 -9.24
N THR A 218 -20.35 0.79 -8.09
CA THR A 218 -18.96 1.25 -8.04
C THR A 218 -18.02 0.18 -8.54
N GLU A 219 -16.79 0.59 -8.86
CA GLU A 219 -15.71 -0.35 -9.11
C GLU A 219 -15.43 -1.23 -7.88
N SER A 220 -14.93 -2.43 -8.13
CA SER A 220 -14.54 -3.34 -7.07
C SER A 220 -13.17 -2.99 -6.50
N ARG A 221 -13.03 -3.12 -5.19
CA ARG A 221 -11.75 -3.09 -4.46
C ARG A 221 -11.01 -4.43 -4.51
N LEU A 222 -11.64 -5.49 -5.01
CA LEU A 222 -11.02 -6.82 -5.08
C LEU A 222 -9.68 -6.81 -5.83
N PRO A 223 -9.54 -6.16 -7.02
CA PRO A 223 -8.25 -6.04 -7.71
C PRO A 223 -7.15 -5.42 -6.84
N GLU A 224 -7.47 -4.38 -6.09
CA GLU A 224 -6.53 -3.71 -5.20
C GLU A 224 -6.16 -4.61 -4.00
N ILE A 225 -7.13 -5.31 -3.41
CA ILE A 225 -6.92 -6.24 -2.30
C ILE A 225 -5.94 -7.35 -2.71
N VAL A 226 -6.18 -8.02 -3.84
CA VAL A 226 -5.30 -9.11 -4.29
C VAL A 226 -3.93 -8.61 -4.73
N LYS A 227 -3.86 -7.41 -5.33
CA LYS A 227 -2.61 -6.73 -5.65
C LYS A 227 -1.79 -6.45 -4.39
N ASN A 228 -2.39 -5.88 -3.36
CA ASN A 228 -1.69 -5.59 -2.11
C ASN A 228 -1.24 -6.86 -1.39
N ILE A 229 -2.03 -7.94 -1.40
CA ILE A 229 -1.58 -9.25 -0.89
C ILE A 229 -0.30 -9.70 -1.61
N ALA A 230 -0.30 -9.64 -2.94
CA ALA A 230 0.85 -10.02 -3.76
C ALA A 230 2.09 -9.17 -3.46
N LEU A 231 1.95 -7.84 -3.44
CA LEU A 231 3.04 -6.91 -3.15
C LEU A 231 3.60 -7.08 -1.74
N ILE A 232 2.74 -7.37 -0.75
CA ILE A 232 3.19 -7.63 0.62
C ILE A 232 4.03 -8.92 0.68
N TYR A 233 3.64 -9.99 0.00
CA TYR A 233 4.47 -11.21 -0.05
C TYR A 233 5.82 -10.96 -0.73
N VAL A 234 5.85 -10.17 -1.81
CA VAL A 234 7.11 -9.75 -2.46
C VAL A 234 7.99 -8.97 -1.47
N GLN A 235 7.42 -8.04 -0.73
CA GLN A 235 8.14 -7.22 0.25
C GLN A 235 8.68 -8.05 1.42
N LYS A 236 7.98 -9.11 1.80
CA LYS A 236 8.41 -10.08 2.83
C LYS A 236 9.47 -11.06 2.35
N GLY A 237 9.71 -11.17 1.04
CA GLY A 237 10.62 -12.16 0.45
C GLY A 237 10.10 -13.59 0.49
N ASP A 238 8.79 -13.79 0.74
CA ASP A 238 8.15 -15.10 0.65
C ASP A 238 7.80 -15.39 -0.81
N ASN A 239 8.79 -15.88 -1.55
CA ASN A 239 8.72 -16.02 -3.00
C ASN A 239 7.59 -16.96 -3.46
N ASP A 240 7.36 -18.06 -2.74
CA ASP A 240 6.34 -19.04 -3.12
C ASP A 240 4.93 -18.45 -2.98
N SER A 241 4.65 -17.80 -1.85
CA SER A 241 3.39 -17.10 -1.63
C SER A 241 3.22 -15.93 -2.58
N ALA A 242 4.29 -15.19 -2.87
CA ALA A 242 4.28 -14.07 -3.82
C ALA A 242 3.90 -14.53 -5.24
N ILE A 243 4.53 -15.60 -5.75
CA ILE A 243 4.19 -16.15 -7.09
C ILE A 243 2.71 -16.53 -7.16
N SER A 244 2.19 -17.22 -6.14
CA SER A 244 0.78 -17.62 -6.12
C SER A 244 -0.15 -16.42 -6.08
N ALA A 245 0.14 -15.43 -5.22
CA ALA A 245 -0.68 -14.23 -5.06
C ALA A 245 -0.65 -13.35 -6.31
N ILE A 246 0.50 -13.21 -6.97
CA ILE A 246 0.63 -12.45 -8.24
C ILE A 246 -0.19 -13.13 -9.34
N LYS A 247 -0.12 -14.45 -9.48
CA LYS A 247 -0.92 -15.18 -10.48
C LYS A 247 -2.42 -14.95 -10.30
N GLU A 248 -2.88 -14.98 -9.06
CA GLU A 248 -4.27 -14.67 -8.75
C GLU A 248 -4.62 -13.21 -9.08
N ALA A 249 -3.77 -12.26 -8.68
CA ALA A 249 -3.98 -10.84 -8.96
C ALA A 249 -4.05 -10.57 -10.47
N ARG A 250 -3.18 -11.21 -11.27
CA ARG A 250 -3.20 -11.10 -12.75
C ARG A 250 -4.43 -11.76 -13.38
N ALA A 251 -4.96 -12.83 -12.79
CA ALA A 251 -6.21 -13.43 -13.27
C ALA A 251 -7.42 -12.51 -13.04
N ILE A 252 -7.40 -11.72 -11.96
CA ILE A 252 -8.46 -10.75 -11.62
C ILE A 252 -8.30 -9.45 -12.41
N ASN A 253 -7.08 -8.98 -12.63
CA ASN A 253 -6.78 -7.76 -13.38
C ASN A 253 -5.65 -8.00 -14.41
N PRO A 254 -5.97 -8.57 -15.59
CA PRO A 254 -4.98 -8.93 -16.59
C PRO A 254 -4.32 -7.74 -17.30
N GLU A 255 -4.90 -6.53 -17.17
CA GLU A 255 -4.41 -5.31 -17.80
C GLU A 255 -3.48 -4.49 -16.89
N ASP A 256 -3.32 -4.85 -15.61
CA ASP A 256 -2.39 -4.13 -14.72
C ASP A 256 -0.94 -4.53 -15.00
N VAL A 257 -0.27 -3.72 -15.82
CA VAL A 257 1.15 -3.89 -16.15
C VAL A 257 2.02 -3.94 -14.89
N ASN A 258 1.68 -3.23 -13.81
CA ASN A 258 2.48 -3.25 -12.59
C ASN A 258 2.54 -4.64 -11.94
N LEU A 259 1.52 -5.48 -12.12
CA LEU A 259 1.56 -6.87 -11.66
C LEU A 259 2.55 -7.71 -12.47
N ILE A 260 2.64 -7.46 -13.78
CA ILE A 260 3.64 -8.10 -14.65
C ILE A 260 5.04 -7.69 -14.22
N LEU A 261 5.26 -6.39 -13.95
CA LEU A 261 6.54 -5.87 -13.49
C LEU A 261 6.92 -6.42 -12.11
N SER A 262 5.97 -6.49 -11.17
CA SER A 262 6.21 -7.07 -9.84
C SER A 262 6.55 -8.56 -9.91
N GLU A 263 5.93 -9.30 -10.85
CA GLU A 263 6.30 -10.69 -11.13
C GLU A 263 7.71 -10.78 -11.69
N ALA A 264 8.06 -9.90 -12.62
CA ALA A 264 9.39 -9.89 -13.23
C ALA A 264 10.46 -9.58 -12.17
N ASP A 265 10.28 -8.56 -11.35
CA ASP A 265 11.20 -8.21 -10.25
C ASP A 265 11.42 -9.38 -9.29
N LEU A 266 10.38 -10.16 -9.01
CA LEU A 266 10.49 -11.38 -8.22
C LEU A 266 11.34 -12.43 -8.92
N TYR A 267 11.11 -12.66 -10.23
CA TYR A 267 11.88 -13.63 -11.01
C TYR A 267 13.35 -13.23 -11.16
N ILE A 268 13.67 -11.94 -11.21
CA ILE A 268 15.05 -11.45 -11.18
C ILE A 268 15.72 -11.74 -9.83
N LYS A 269 15.01 -11.53 -8.71
CA LYS A 269 15.55 -11.82 -7.37
C LYS A 269 15.84 -13.31 -7.14
N ILE A 270 15.04 -14.20 -7.70
CA ILE A 270 15.28 -15.66 -7.62
C ILE A 270 16.29 -16.17 -8.67
N GLY A 271 16.76 -15.29 -9.56
CA GLY A 271 17.76 -15.61 -10.58
C GLY A 271 17.23 -16.21 -11.88
N ASP A 272 15.90 -16.26 -12.08
CA ASP A 272 15.31 -16.74 -13.35
C ASP A 272 15.20 -15.59 -14.36
N LYS A 273 16.35 -15.30 -14.98
CA LYS A 273 16.50 -14.26 -16.01
C LYS A 273 15.64 -14.52 -17.25
N ASN A 274 15.37 -15.79 -17.57
CA ASN A 274 14.56 -16.14 -18.74
C ASN A 274 13.09 -15.79 -18.51
N LYS A 275 12.57 -16.09 -17.32
CA LYS A 275 11.19 -15.74 -16.98
C LYS A 275 11.01 -14.22 -16.89
N PHE A 276 12.01 -13.50 -16.39
CA PHE A 276 12.02 -12.04 -16.44
C PHE A 276 11.91 -11.49 -17.87
N LYS A 277 12.72 -12.00 -18.82
CA LYS A 277 12.65 -11.59 -20.24
C LYS A 277 11.25 -11.82 -20.83
N ASP A 278 10.64 -12.98 -20.58
CA ASP A 278 9.27 -13.31 -21.01
C ASP A 278 8.24 -12.31 -20.46
N LEU A 279 8.33 -11.98 -19.17
CA LEU A 279 7.43 -11.02 -18.52
C LEU A 279 7.63 -9.59 -19.02
N MET A 280 8.88 -9.16 -19.25
CA MET A 280 9.17 -7.86 -19.87
C MET A 280 8.58 -7.78 -21.28
N GLN A 281 8.65 -8.85 -22.07
CA GLN A 281 8.05 -8.88 -23.40
C GLN A 281 6.52 -8.73 -23.33
N GLN A 282 5.86 -9.42 -22.39
CA GLN A 282 4.43 -9.24 -22.13
C GLN A 282 4.10 -7.81 -21.67
N ALA A 283 4.95 -7.20 -20.83
CA ALA A 283 4.77 -5.81 -20.40
C ALA A 283 4.88 -4.84 -21.59
N ILE A 284 5.81 -5.07 -22.53
CA ILE A 284 5.95 -4.27 -23.77
C ILE A 284 4.71 -4.40 -24.67
N GLU A 285 4.09 -5.57 -24.75
CA GLU A 285 2.84 -5.74 -25.51
C GLU A 285 1.70 -4.87 -24.95
N LYS A 286 1.71 -4.59 -23.65
CA LYS A 286 0.72 -3.74 -22.96
C LYS A 286 1.09 -2.27 -22.98
N ASP A 287 2.37 -1.94 -22.84
CA ASP A 287 2.90 -0.59 -22.77
C ASP A 287 4.13 -0.43 -23.70
N PRO A 288 3.90 -0.36 -25.03
CA PRO A 288 4.99 -0.40 -26.00
C PRO A 288 5.85 0.87 -26.03
N ASN A 289 5.40 1.95 -25.39
CA ASN A 289 6.09 3.25 -25.38
C ASN A 289 6.89 3.49 -24.09
N ASN A 290 6.97 2.50 -23.21
CA ASN A 290 7.68 2.61 -21.95
C ASN A 290 9.16 2.28 -22.11
N ALA A 291 9.99 3.32 -22.20
CA ALA A 291 11.44 3.21 -22.37
C ALA A 291 12.11 2.30 -21.32
N ILE A 292 11.61 2.32 -20.07
CA ILE A 292 12.19 1.56 -18.95
C ILE A 292 12.14 0.05 -19.22
N LEU A 293 11.09 -0.45 -19.88
CA LEU A 293 10.97 -1.88 -20.21
C LEU A 293 12.07 -2.32 -21.18
N TYR A 294 12.34 -1.51 -22.19
CA TYR A 294 13.42 -1.77 -23.15
C TYR A 294 14.78 -1.62 -22.49
N TYR A 295 14.98 -0.61 -21.64
CA TYR A 295 16.20 -0.48 -20.84
C TYR A 295 16.48 -1.75 -20.01
N ASN A 296 15.48 -2.24 -19.28
CA ASN A 296 15.60 -3.45 -18.46
C ASN A 296 15.92 -4.70 -19.29
N LEU A 297 15.34 -4.83 -20.49
CA LEU A 297 15.73 -5.87 -21.44
C LEU A 297 17.17 -5.70 -21.94
N GLY A 298 17.63 -4.46 -22.14
CA GLY A 298 19.03 -4.16 -22.45
C GLY A 298 19.97 -4.68 -21.36
N VAL A 299 19.69 -4.33 -20.10
CA VAL A 299 20.50 -4.75 -18.93
C VAL A 299 20.61 -6.27 -18.87
N ILE A 300 19.47 -6.97 -18.90
CA ILE A 300 19.47 -8.42 -18.70
C ILE A 300 20.12 -9.19 -19.86
N ASN A 301 20.05 -8.69 -21.09
CA ASN A 301 20.77 -9.27 -22.23
C ASN A 301 22.27 -9.01 -22.12
N GLY A 302 22.68 -7.81 -21.69
CA GLY A 302 24.09 -7.48 -21.46
C GLY A 302 24.72 -8.39 -20.42
N GLU A 303 24.05 -8.60 -19.28
CA GLU A 303 24.50 -9.53 -18.24
C GLU A 303 24.59 -11.00 -18.67
N GLN A 304 23.87 -11.38 -19.74
CA GLN A 304 23.93 -12.74 -20.31
C GLN A 304 24.95 -12.86 -21.45
N GLY A 305 25.65 -11.77 -21.81
CA GLY A 305 26.62 -11.72 -22.91
C GLY A 305 26.00 -11.52 -24.28
N ASP A 306 24.68 -11.29 -24.36
CA ASP A 306 23.94 -11.05 -25.61
C ASP A 306 24.09 -9.57 -26.04
N PHE A 307 25.32 -9.10 -26.22
CA PHE A 307 25.64 -7.68 -26.33
C PHE A 307 24.94 -6.96 -27.49
N GLU A 308 24.83 -7.59 -28.67
CA GLU A 308 24.12 -7.00 -29.82
C GLU A 308 22.61 -6.83 -29.55
N VAL A 309 22.02 -7.79 -28.84
CA VAL A 309 20.60 -7.74 -28.45
C VAL A 309 20.41 -6.66 -27.40
N ALA A 310 21.31 -6.58 -26.41
CA ALA A 310 21.30 -5.54 -25.38
C ALA A 310 21.35 -4.14 -25.98
N LYS A 311 22.29 -3.91 -26.92
CA LYS A 311 22.42 -2.65 -27.66
C LYS A 311 21.14 -2.29 -28.41
N THR A 312 20.52 -3.24 -29.10
CA THR A 312 19.24 -3.02 -29.80
C THR A 312 18.16 -2.51 -28.84
N TYR A 313 18.04 -3.12 -27.67
CA TYR A 313 17.07 -2.70 -26.65
C TYR A 313 17.39 -1.33 -26.05
N TYR A 314 18.66 -1.04 -25.75
CA TYR A 314 19.05 0.30 -25.28
C TYR A 314 18.77 1.39 -26.30
N LEU A 315 19.06 1.15 -27.58
CA LEU A 315 18.74 2.10 -28.65
C LEU A 315 17.23 2.34 -28.75
N LYS A 316 16.41 1.30 -28.60
CA LYS A 316 14.95 1.47 -28.56
C LYS A 316 14.48 2.26 -27.34
N SER A 317 15.08 2.04 -26.18
CA SER A 317 14.84 2.85 -24.97
C SER A 317 15.14 4.32 -25.24
N LEU A 318 16.30 4.64 -25.84
CA LEU A 318 16.69 6.02 -26.17
C LEU A 318 15.83 6.67 -27.27
N GLU A 319 15.25 5.88 -28.17
CA GLU A 319 14.27 6.37 -29.16
C GLU A 319 12.99 6.86 -28.46
N LEU A 320 12.57 6.17 -27.40
CA LEU A 320 11.36 6.48 -26.64
C LEU A 320 11.58 7.57 -25.58
N ASP A 321 12.73 7.53 -24.89
CA ASP A 321 13.16 8.53 -23.92
C ASP A 321 14.65 8.82 -24.09
N ASN A 322 14.95 9.92 -24.77
CA ASN A 322 16.32 10.38 -25.02
C ASN A 322 16.93 11.17 -23.84
N THR A 323 16.24 11.24 -22.71
CA THR A 323 16.71 11.90 -21.48
C THR A 323 17.08 10.91 -20.38
N TYR A 324 16.84 9.62 -20.60
CA TYR A 324 17.06 8.60 -19.57
C TYR A 324 18.54 8.25 -19.39
N THR A 325 19.22 9.00 -18.53
CA THR A 325 20.66 8.91 -18.18
C THR A 325 21.15 7.48 -17.95
N ALA A 326 20.37 6.65 -17.26
CA ALA A 326 20.73 5.26 -16.97
C ALA A 326 20.95 4.42 -18.24
N THR A 327 20.18 4.68 -19.31
CA THR A 327 20.35 3.97 -20.58
C THR A 327 21.66 4.35 -21.25
N TYR A 328 22.02 5.63 -21.28
CA TYR A 328 23.31 6.07 -21.83
C TYR A 328 24.50 5.47 -21.08
N LEU A 329 24.47 5.48 -19.74
CA LEU A 329 25.52 4.89 -18.90
C LEU A 329 25.74 3.42 -19.23
N ASN A 330 24.65 2.64 -19.28
CA ASN A 330 24.76 1.20 -19.55
C ASN A 330 25.14 0.91 -21.01
N LEU A 331 24.66 1.70 -21.99
CA LEU A 331 25.06 1.53 -23.38
C LEU A 331 26.54 1.88 -23.59
N VAL A 332 27.05 2.95 -22.97
CA VAL A 332 28.48 3.29 -22.97
C VAL A 332 29.30 2.17 -22.35
N GLY A 333 28.89 1.65 -21.19
CA GLY A 333 29.56 0.53 -20.54
C GLY A 333 29.61 -0.71 -21.42
N LEU A 334 28.48 -1.05 -22.06
CA LEU A 334 28.37 -2.17 -22.99
C LEU A 334 29.31 -2.04 -24.20
N ILE A 335 29.39 -0.84 -24.80
CA ILE A 335 30.30 -0.59 -25.93
C ILE A 335 31.75 -0.73 -25.47
N LEU A 336 32.11 -0.17 -24.31
CA LEU A 336 33.47 -0.21 -23.77
C LEU A 336 33.91 -1.60 -23.28
N GLU A 337 32.98 -2.49 -22.95
CA GLU A 337 33.30 -3.89 -22.64
C GLU A 337 33.99 -4.60 -23.82
N GLY A 338 33.68 -4.18 -25.05
CA GLY A 338 34.36 -4.64 -26.27
C GLY A 338 35.84 -4.25 -26.36
N GLU A 339 36.30 -3.27 -25.58
CA GLU A 339 37.71 -2.83 -25.59
C GLU A 339 38.63 -3.89 -24.98
N GLY A 340 38.23 -4.53 -23.88
CA GLY A 340 39.07 -5.48 -23.13
C GLY A 340 39.67 -6.59 -24.01
N PRO A 341 38.85 -7.32 -24.79
CA PRO A 341 39.33 -8.34 -25.72
C PRO A 341 40.27 -7.80 -26.82
N LEU A 342 40.08 -6.56 -27.28
CA LEU A 342 40.97 -5.94 -28.26
C LEU A 342 42.34 -5.66 -27.64
N VAL A 343 42.36 -5.04 -26.46
CA VAL A 343 43.59 -4.72 -25.72
C VAL A 343 44.35 -5.99 -25.35
N GLU A 344 43.67 -7.07 -24.96
CA GLU A 344 44.32 -8.35 -24.68
C GLU A 344 45.03 -8.92 -25.94
N LYS A 345 44.39 -8.84 -27.10
CA LYS A 345 45.00 -9.26 -28.37
C LYS A 345 46.20 -8.38 -28.73
N MET A 346 46.08 -7.06 -28.56
CA MET A 346 47.14 -6.09 -28.84
C MET A 346 48.37 -6.31 -27.95
N ASN A 347 48.17 -6.54 -26.65
CA ASN A 347 49.26 -6.78 -25.69
C ASN A 347 50.10 -8.01 -26.03
N LYS A 348 49.50 -9.03 -26.66
CA LYS A 348 50.24 -10.22 -27.13
C LYS A 348 51.14 -9.93 -28.33
N LEU A 349 50.90 -8.84 -29.06
CA LEU A 349 51.62 -8.46 -30.27
C LEU A 349 52.69 -7.39 -30.02
N VAL A 350 52.56 -6.60 -28.94
CA VAL A 350 53.37 -5.38 -28.69
C VAL A 350 54.89 -5.61 -28.64
N THR A 351 55.34 -6.83 -28.28
CA THR A 351 56.77 -7.17 -28.21
C THR A 351 57.30 -7.87 -29.48
N SER A 352 56.41 -8.19 -30.44
CA SER A 352 56.80 -8.89 -31.67
C SER A 352 57.52 -7.95 -32.63
N ARG A 353 58.58 -8.46 -33.26
CA ARG A 353 59.32 -7.75 -34.33
C ARG A 353 58.88 -8.18 -35.73
N LYS A 354 57.90 -9.07 -35.85
CA LYS A 354 57.42 -9.56 -37.15
C LYS A 354 56.54 -8.49 -37.80
N ALA A 355 56.82 -8.16 -39.06
CA ALA A 355 56.01 -7.22 -39.83
C ALA A 355 54.53 -7.63 -39.91
N SER A 356 54.23 -8.93 -39.93
CA SER A 356 52.85 -9.45 -39.89
C SER A 356 52.12 -9.15 -38.58
N ASP A 357 52.83 -9.09 -37.46
CA ASP A 357 52.25 -8.87 -36.14
C ASP A 357 52.05 -7.38 -35.88
N MET A 358 52.98 -6.54 -36.38
CA MET A 358 52.81 -5.08 -36.40
C MET A 358 51.55 -4.69 -37.20
N LYS A 359 51.36 -5.26 -38.40
CA LYS A 359 50.16 -5.00 -39.20
C LYS A 359 48.86 -5.38 -38.46
N LYS A 360 48.84 -6.54 -37.78
CA LYS A 360 47.68 -6.96 -36.97
C LYS A 360 47.44 -6.03 -35.78
N TYR A 361 48.51 -5.52 -35.17
CA TYR A 361 48.38 -4.53 -34.10
C TYR A 361 47.71 -3.26 -34.62
N ASP A 362 48.14 -2.75 -35.77
CA ASP A 362 47.54 -1.57 -36.40
C ASP A 362 46.05 -1.80 -36.75
N GLU A 363 45.69 -3.00 -37.22
CA GLU A 363 44.30 -3.41 -37.47
C GLU A 363 43.45 -3.37 -36.18
N LEU A 364 43.96 -3.94 -35.08
CA LEU A 364 43.26 -3.93 -33.77
C LEU A 364 43.15 -2.53 -33.17
N GLU A 365 44.15 -1.67 -33.36
CA GLU A 365 44.10 -0.27 -32.93
C GLU A 365 43.02 0.50 -33.70
N MET A 366 42.87 0.25 -35.01
CA MET A 366 41.78 0.82 -35.80
C MET A 366 40.40 0.34 -35.31
N GLU A 367 40.26 -0.94 -34.95
CA GLU A 367 39.02 -1.47 -34.34
C GLU A 367 38.70 -0.78 -33.02
N ARG A 368 39.71 -0.60 -32.15
CA ARG A 368 39.58 0.10 -30.86
C ARG A 368 39.20 1.57 -31.03
N ILE A 369 39.82 2.28 -31.97
CA ILE A 369 39.44 3.66 -32.31
C ILE A 369 38.01 3.71 -32.87
N GLY A 370 37.59 2.71 -33.66
CA GLY A 370 36.22 2.60 -34.16
C GLY A 370 35.20 2.50 -33.02
N LEU A 371 35.47 1.64 -32.03
CA LEU A 371 34.65 1.48 -30.83
C LEU A 371 34.51 2.80 -30.04
N TYR A 372 35.62 3.53 -29.88
CA TYR A 372 35.60 4.84 -29.24
C TYR A 372 34.77 5.88 -29.99
N LYS A 373 34.89 5.92 -31.32
CA LYS A 373 34.07 6.82 -32.15
C LYS A 373 32.59 6.48 -32.08
N GLU A 374 32.23 5.21 -31.91
CA GLU A 374 30.85 4.79 -31.67
C GLU A 374 30.36 5.23 -30.27
N CYS A 375 31.22 5.13 -29.26
CA CYS A 375 30.89 5.46 -27.87
C CYS A 375 30.68 6.97 -27.64
N LEU A 376 31.48 7.82 -28.30
CA LEU A 376 31.54 9.26 -28.04
C LEU A 376 30.18 9.97 -28.16
N PRO A 377 29.36 9.77 -29.21
CA PRO A 377 28.05 10.44 -29.32
C PRO A 377 27.12 10.17 -28.13
N TYR A 378 27.10 8.94 -27.61
CA TYR A 378 26.29 8.57 -26.44
C TYR A 378 26.81 9.22 -25.16
N LEU A 379 28.14 9.29 -25.04
CA LEU A 379 28.81 9.87 -23.88
C LEU A 379 28.70 11.40 -23.85
N GLU A 380 28.82 12.05 -25.01
CA GLU A 380 28.57 13.48 -25.20
C GLU A 380 27.13 13.83 -24.83
N LYS A 381 26.16 13.02 -25.29
CA LYS A 381 24.75 13.24 -24.95
C LYS A 381 24.47 13.03 -23.47
N LEU A 382 25.09 12.03 -22.85
CA LEU A 382 25.05 11.83 -21.39
C LEU A 382 25.57 13.05 -20.63
N ILE A 383 26.71 13.62 -21.05
CA ILE A 383 27.30 14.83 -20.44
C ILE A 383 26.42 16.07 -20.68
N GLU A 384 25.71 16.14 -21.81
CA GLU A 384 24.74 17.20 -22.08
C GLU A 384 23.56 17.15 -21.10
N ILE A 385 23.05 15.94 -20.82
CA ILE A 385 21.90 15.70 -19.93
C ILE A 385 22.30 15.82 -18.45
N ASP A 386 23.43 15.24 -18.08
CA ASP A 386 24.00 15.27 -16.73
C ASP A 386 25.45 15.82 -16.77
N PRO A 387 25.61 17.16 -16.81
CA PRO A 387 26.92 17.80 -16.83
C PRO A 387 27.75 17.55 -15.56
N THR A 388 27.11 17.08 -14.48
CA THR A 388 27.76 16.79 -13.20
C THR A 388 28.30 15.37 -13.11
N ASN A 389 28.08 14.54 -14.13
CA ASN A 389 28.56 13.16 -14.17
C ASN A 389 30.09 13.11 -14.38
N ILE A 390 30.83 13.12 -13.27
CA ILE A 390 32.30 13.10 -13.30
C ILE A 390 32.86 11.84 -13.98
N GLU A 391 32.21 10.70 -13.82
CA GLU A 391 32.64 9.45 -14.46
C GLU A 391 32.51 9.53 -15.99
N ALA A 392 31.39 10.04 -16.50
CA ALA A 392 31.20 10.25 -17.93
C ALA A 392 32.24 11.23 -18.50
N LEU A 393 32.50 12.34 -17.81
CA LEU A 393 33.53 13.31 -18.20
C LEU A 393 34.93 12.69 -18.23
N LYS A 394 35.29 11.88 -17.22
CA LYS A 394 36.59 11.19 -17.14
C LYS A 394 36.74 10.17 -18.28
N THR A 395 35.70 9.41 -18.56
CA THR A 395 35.67 8.45 -19.67
C THR A 395 35.82 9.18 -21.02
N ALA A 396 35.07 10.27 -21.24
CA ALA A 396 35.15 11.04 -22.49
C ALA A 396 36.54 11.63 -22.69
N LYS A 397 37.11 12.21 -21.62
CA LYS A 397 38.48 12.72 -21.63
C LYS A 397 39.49 11.66 -22.07
N ASN A 398 39.43 10.46 -21.50
CA ASN A 398 40.36 9.38 -21.84
C ASN A 398 40.22 8.93 -23.30
N ILE A 399 38.97 8.88 -23.78
CA ILE A 399 38.69 8.54 -25.18
C ILE A 399 39.25 9.62 -26.12
N TYR A 400 38.94 10.90 -25.88
CA TYR A 400 39.45 12.01 -26.71
C TYR A 400 40.98 12.06 -26.75
N TYR A 401 41.65 11.78 -25.63
CA TYR A 401 43.12 11.65 -25.61
C TYR A 401 43.61 10.54 -26.54
N THR A 402 42.95 9.39 -26.49
CA THR A 402 43.35 8.22 -27.29
C THR A 402 43.04 8.40 -28.78
N THR A 403 41.98 9.13 -29.11
CA THR A 403 41.62 9.46 -30.50
C THR A 403 42.31 10.72 -31.05
N ASP A 404 43.27 11.30 -30.32
CA ASP A 404 44.01 12.52 -30.65
C ASP A 404 43.13 13.77 -30.85
N ASP A 405 41.97 13.82 -30.17
CA ASP A 405 41.11 15.01 -30.10
C ASP A 405 41.50 15.87 -28.90
N LEU A 406 42.61 16.60 -29.06
CA LEU A 406 43.21 17.37 -27.98
C LEU A 406 42.36 18.57 -27.51
N ASP A 407 41.44 19.05 -28.34
CA ASP A 407 40.58 20.18 -27.99
C ASP A 407 39.46 19.74 -27.06
N ASN A 408 38.75 18.67 -27.40
CA ASN A 408 37.73 18.10 -26.53
C ASN A 408 38.34 17.46 -25.27
N PHE A 409 39.55 16.91 -25.34
CA PHE A 409 40.31 16.48 -24.16
C PHE A 409 40.48 17.62 -23.14
N LYS A 410 40.96 18.80 -23.60
CA LYS A 410 41.14 19.98 -22.73
C LYS A 410 39.81 20.46 -22.17
N LEU A 411 38.76 20.48 -23.00
CA LEU A 411 37.42 20.87 -22.57
C LEU A 411 36.90 19.99 -21.43
N MET A 412 37.01 18.66 -21.56
CA MET A 412 36.59 17.73 -20.49
C MET A 412 37.42 17.95 -19.22
N ASN A 413 38.72 18.23 -19.35
CA ASN A 413 39.58 18.50 -18.20
C ASN A 413 39.17 19.76 -17.42
N VAL A 414 38.76 20.82 -18.12
CA VAL A 414 38.23 22.04 -17.49
C VAL A 414 36.92 21.73 -16.75
N LYS A 415 35.97 21.06 -17.40
CA LYS A 415 34.68 20.69 -16.76
C LYS A 415 34.88 19.87 -15.48
N ILE A 416 35.82 18.92 -15.47
CA ILE A 416 36.12 18.12 -14.28
C ILE A 416 36.68 19.01 -13.15
N GLN A 417 37.61 19.92 -13.47
CA GLN A 417 38.19 20.82 -12.48
C GLN A 417 37.15 21.78 -11.88
N GLU A 418 36.17 22.23 -12.67
CA GLU A 418 35.07 23.09 -12.18
C GLU A 418 34.15 22.37 -11.19
N LEU A 419 34.04 21.04 -11.26
CA LEU A 419 33.22 20.25 -10.35
C LEU A 419 33.98 19.77 -9.10
N GLU A 420 35.31 19.68 -9.18
CA GLU A 420 36.18 19.22 -8.08
C GLU A 420 36.66 20.38 -7.17
N ASN A 421 36.46 21.64 -7.57
CA ASN A 421 36.74 22.85 -6.78
C ASN A 421 35.46 23.43 -6.16
#